data_AF-A0A2D4HC49-F1
#
_entry.id   AF-A0A2D4HC49-F1
#
_cell.length_a   1.000
_cell.length_b   1.000
_cell.length_c   1.000
_cell.angle_alpha   90.00
_cell.angle_beta   90.00
_cell.angle_gamma   90.00
#
_symmetry.space_group_name_H-M   'P 1'
#
loop_
_entity.id
_entity.type
_entity.pdbx_description
1 polymer ?
#
loop_
_entity_poly.entity_id
_entity_poly.type
_entity_poly.pdbx_seq_one_letter_code
_entity_poly.pdbx_strand_id
1 'polypeptide(L)'
;VGDDGEKNEKNVSDLDDKGRENQKSTLSNQEEHEENKMDEEEHLFHDKGNDGIFIIEETCQDFLEVRPAEYKSYSGRVQKEKDTLFIPSMLRVPPSLKMPENMQPRFLEDEGFYTGERPVVSLSNQNIMENRILKQEQGKKWFGDDGQILALPNPVKQSLTRPPLFLTKGNQESDLVIFYKKALK
;
A
#
# COMPACT_ATOMS: atom_id res chain seq x y z
N VAL A 1 -37.66 -56.34 -12.70
CA VAL A 1 -37.29 -57.73 -13.08
C VAL A 1 -35.94 -57.60 -13.76
N GLY A 2 -34.89 -58.21 -13.19
CA GLY A 2 -33.48 -57.76 -13.32
C GLY A 2 -33.20 -56.61 -12.33
N ASP A 3 -32.29 -56.65 -11.35
CA ASP A 3 -30.91 -57.23 -11.21
C ASP A 3 -29.92 -56.65 -12.25
N ASP A 4 -28.73 -56.10 -11.93
CA ASP A 4 -27.92 -56.09 -10.67
C ASP A 4 -27.13 -54.73 -10.55
N GLY A 5 -26.18 -54.42 -9.63
CA GLY A 5 -25.56 -55.20 -8.54
C GLY A 5 -24.43 -54.49 -7.74
N GLU A 6 -23.17 -54.66 -8.15
CA GLU A 6 -21.91 -54.30 -7.43
C GLU A 6 -21.58 -52.79 -7.49
N LYS A 7 -21.15 -52.05 -6.44
CA LYS A 7 -20.17 -52.25 -5.35
C LYS A 7 -18.71 -52.34 -5.79
N ASN A 8 -17.90 -51.36 -5.37
CA ASN A 8 -16.49 -51.62 -5.09
C ASN A 8 -16.04 -50.80 -3.87
N GLU A 9 -15.42 -51.46 -2.90
CA GLU A 9 -14.93 -50.85 -1.66
C GLU A 9 -13.43 -50.52 -1.75
N LYS A 10 -13.02 -49.53 -0.95
CA LYS A 10 -11.74 -49.44 -0.21
C LYS A 10 -10.49 -50.10 -0.82
N ASN A 11 -9.41 -49.32 -0.90
CA ASN A 11 -8.24 -49.65 -0.08
C ASN A 11 -7.50 -48.40 0.37
N VAL A 12 -7.04 -48.45 1.63
CA VAL A 12 -6.17 -47.47 2.28
C VAL A 12 -4.75 -48.04 2.25
N SER A 13 -3.75 -47.20 2.06
CA SER A 13 -2.37 -47.50 2.49
C SER A 13 -1.70 -46.22 2.95
N ASP A 14 -1.53 -46.10 4.26
CA ASP A 14 -0.70 -45.10 4.94
C ASP A 14 0.81 -45.33 4.70
N LEU A 15 1.62 -44.66 5.53
CA LEU A 15 3.08 -44.69 5.71
C LEU A 15 3.80 -43.60 4.90
N ASP A 16 4.14 -42.47 5.52
CA ASP A 16 5.19 -42.24 6.55
C ASP A 16 6.54 -41.93 5.91
N ASP A 17 7.00 -40.68 6.06
CA ASP A 17 8.41 -40.42 6.33
C ASP A 17 8.54 -39.28 7.35
N LYS A 18 9.14 -39.60 8.50
CA LYS A 18 9.53 -38.66 9.54
C LYS A 18 11.04 -38.52 9.54
N GLY A 19 11.53 -37.29 9.38
CA GLY A 19 12.71 -36.88 10.13
C GLY A 19 13.63 -35.86 9.46
N ARG A 20 13.78 -34.70 10.09
CA ARG A 20 14.94 -34.45 10.98
C ARG A 20 14.80 -33.14 11.73
N GLU A 21 14.70 -33.25 13.05
CA GLU A 21 15.03 -32.17 13.98
C GLU A 21 16.55 -32.15 14.28
N ASN A 22 16.97 -31.21 15.14
CA ASN A 22 18.33 -30.87 15.55
C ASN A 22 19.14 -30.09 14.49
N GLN A 23 19.87 -29.04 14.88
CA GLN A 23 20.63 -28.94 16.13
C GLN A 23 20.34 -27.67 16.95
N LYS A 24 19.88 -27.85 18.20
CA LYS A 24 20.04 -26.90 19.30
C LYS A 24 21.18 -27.42 20.18
N SER A 25 22.38 -26.88 20.01
CA SER A 25 23.55 -27.29 20.81
C SER A 25 23.58 -26.55 22.14
N THR A 26 23.02 -27.15 23.19
CA THR A 26 23.37 -26.83 24.58
C THR A 26 24.34 -27.89 25.08
N LEU A 27 25.61 -27.54 25.22
CA LEU A 27 26.58 -28.32 26.00
C LEU A 27 27.23 -27.42 27.02
N SER A 28 26.89 -27.66 28.28
CA SER A 28 27.67 -27.23 29.43
C SER A 28 29.00 -28.00 29.46
N ASN A 29 30.07 -27.33 29.85
CA ASN A 29 31.10 -27.94 30.69
C ASN A 29 31.69 -26.88 31.61
N GLN A 30 32.07 -27.31 32.81
CA GLN A 30 32.55 -26.45 33.88
C GLN A 30 34.06 -26.22 33.77
N GLU A 31 34.48 -25.06 34.27
CA GLU A 31 35.69 -24.85 35.09
C GLU A 31 36.94 -25.67 34.74
N GLU A 32 37.90 -25.02 34.07
CA GLU A 32 39.31 -25.13 34.48
C GLU A 32 39.85 -23.71 34.73
N HIS A 33 40.52 -23.54 35.86
CA HIS A 33 40.95 -22.27 36.43
C HIS A 33 42.47 -22.20 36.38
N GLU A 34 43.05 -21.54 35.38
CA GLU A 34 44.47 -21.18 35.40
C GLU A 34 44.64 -19.65 35.40
N GLU A 35 45.24 -19.18 36.49
CA GLU A 35 45.60 -17.79 36.70
C GLU A 35 46.78 -17.43 35.80
N ASN A 36 46.77 -16.24 35.15
CA ASN A 36 47.91 -15.33 35.25
C ASN A 36 47.67 -13.93 34.65
N LYS A 37 48.10 -12.94 35.43
CA LYS A 37 48.56 -11.58 35.08
C LYS A 37 47.54 -10.49 34.73
N MET A 38 47.56 -9.52 35.64
CA MET A 38 47.20 -8.11 35.49
C MET A 38 47.49 -7.55 34.09
N ASP A 39 46.54 -6.79 33.57
CA ASP A 39 46.81 -5.46 33.01
C ASP A 39 45.78 -4.49 33.62
N GLU A 40 46.27 -3.56 34.43
CA GLU A 40 45.48 -2.49 35.06
C GLU A 40 45.46 -1.30 34.08
N GLU A 41 44.39 -1.14 33.28
CA GLU A 41 44.20 0.08 32.49
C GLU A 41 43.76 1.24 33.40
N GLU A 42 44.74 2.08 33.77
CA GLU A 42 44.56 3.29 34.58
C GLU A 42 43.43 4.20 34.09
N HIS A 43 42.25 4.11 34.70
CA HIS A 43 41.21 5.12 34.58
C HIS A 43 41.48 6.27 35.56
N LEU A 44 42.29 7.22 35.08
CA LEU A 44 42.80 8.35 35.87
C LEU A 44 41.71 9.39 36.18
N PHE A 45 40.97 9.19 37.28
CA PHE A 45 40.12 10.23 37.88
C PHE A 45 40.49 10.47 39.34
N HIS A 46 41.34 11.48 39.55
CA HIS A 46 41.54 12.13 40.84
C HIS A 46 41.40 13.65 40.66
N ASP A 47 40.28 14.19 41.11
CA ASP A 47 40.36 15.33 42.02
C ASP A 47 39.24 15.22 43.09
N LYS A 48 39.50 15.80 44.26
CA LYS A 48 38.64 15.71 45.44
C LYS A 48 37.74 16.93 45.55
N GLY A 49 36.47 16.69 45.90
CA GLY A 49 35.59 17.73 46.43
C GLY A 49 34.61 18.30 45.42
N ASN A 50 33.68 17.47 44.94
CA ASN A 50 32.33 17.94 44.69
C ASN A 50 31.32 16.85 45.06
N ASP A 51 30.12 17.28 45.46
CA ASP A 51 29.14 16.42 46.10
C ASP A 51 28.50 15.44 45.12
N GLY A 52 28.57 14.13 45.41
CA GLY A 52 27.53 13.14 45.11
C GLY A 52 26.96 13.03 43.68
N ILE A 53 27.58 13.60 42.66
CA ILE A 53 27.15 13.44 41.26
C ILE A 53 27.59 12.05 40.82
N PHE A 54 26.73 11.07 41.08
CA PHE A 54 26.64 9.89 40.23
C PHE A 54 26.43 10.39 38.81
N ILE A 55 27.46 10.26 37.97
CA ILE A 55 27.28 10.37 36.52
C ILE A 55 26.50 9.11 36.15
N ILE A 56 25.17 9.21 36.24
CA ILE A 56 24.28 8.31 35.54
C ILE A 56 24.66 8.51 34.08
N GLU A 57 25.22 7.46 33.47
CA GLU A 57 25.49 7.43 32.04
C GLU A 57 24.14 7.33 31.34
N GLU A 58 23.44 8.47 31.26
CA GLU A 58 22.08 8.60 30.73
C GLU A 58 22.08 8.13 29.28
N THR A 59 21.75 6.86 29.11
CA THR A 59 21.74 6.20 27.82
C THR A 59 20.44 6.62 27.13
N CYS A 60 20.44 6.76 25.80
CA CYS A 60 19.20 7.09 25.08
C CYS A 60 18.05 6.09 25.35
N GLN A 61 18.38 4.86 25.81
CA GLN A 61 17.42 3.88 26.34
C GLN A 61 16.63 4.38 27.56
N ASP A 62 17.23 5.13 28.48
CA ASP A 62 16.65 5.49 29.78
C ASP A 62 15.47 6.47 29.62
N PHE A 63 15.46 7.22 28.52
CA PHE A 63 14.38 8.15 28.15
C PHE A 63 13.38 7.58 27.12
N LEU A 64 13.65 6.42 26.52
CA LEU A 64 12.92 5.93 25.35
C LEU A 64 12.09 4.69 25.66
N GLU A 65 10.78 4.87 25.83
CA GLU A 65 9.85 3.75 25.98
C GLU A 65 9.66 3.00 24.64
N VAL A 66 10.45 1.95 24.42
CA VAL A 66 10.34 1.08 23.24
C VAL A 66 9.12 0.18 23.34
N ARG A 67 7.99 0.60 22.75
CA ARG A 67 6.79 -0.24 22.62
C ARG A 67 6.80 -1.07 21.32
N PRO A 68 6.30 -2.32 21.33
CA PRO A 68 6.10 -3.09 20.12
C PRO A 68 5.05 -2.44 19.22
N ALA A 69 5.15 -2.64 17.90
CA ALA A 69 4.21 -2.07 16.95
C ALA A 69 2.80 -2.66 17.11
N GLU A 70 1.79 -1.77 17.19
CA GLU A 70 0.39 -2.19 17.29
C GLU A 70 -0.10 -2.84 15.98
N TYR A 71 -0.40 -4.13 16.01
CA TYR A 71 -0.93 -4.84 14.85
C TYR A 71 -2.42 -4.54 14.62
N LYS A 72 -2.70 -3.77 13.56
CA LYS A 72 -4.06 -3.62 13.02
C LYS A 72 -4.33 -4.74 12.02
N SER A 73 -5.37 -5.53 12.25
CA SER A 73 -5.81 -6.62 11.37
C SER A 73 -6.22 -6.11 9.99
N TYR A 74 -6.12 -6.98 8.97
CA TYR A 74 -6.51 -6.63 7.59
C TYR A 74 -7.98 -6.18 7.51
N SER A 75 -8.90 -6.90 8.15
CA SER A 75 -10.32 -6.53 8.20
C SER A 75 -10.57 -5.18 8.88
N GLY A 76 -9.87 -4.88 9.97
CA GLY A 76 -9.95 -3.59 10.65
C GLY A 76 -9.45 -2.41 9.81
N ARG A 77 -8.38 -2.62 9.01
CA ARG A 77 -7.90 -1.63 8.03
C ARG A 77 -8.93 -1.39 6.94
N VAL A 78 -9.41 -2.47 6.31
CA VAL A 78 -10.40 -2.40 5.21
C VAL A 78 -11.71 -1.74 5.66
N GLN A 79 -12.16 -1.97 6.90
CA GLN A 79 -13.36 -1.29 7.40
C GLN A 79 -13.11 0.22 7.57
N LYS A 80 -12.01 0.61 8.25
CA LYS A 80 -11.65 2.03 8.41
C LYS A 80 -11.45 2.74 7.06
N GLU A 81 -10.89 2.04 6.08
CA GLU A 81 -10.73 2.55 4.71
C GLU A 81 -12.08 2.74 4.02
N LYS A 82 -13.04 1.81 4.14
CA LYS A 82 -14.42 1.97 3.62
C LYS A 82 -15.15 3.16 4.23
N ASP A 83 -14.91 3.43 5.51
CA ASP A 83 -15.54 4.54 6.23
C ASP A 83 -14.96 5.92 5.80
N THR A 84 -13.72 5.93 5.27
CA THR A 84 -12.98 7.17 4.93
C THR A 84 -12.89 7.43 3.41
N LEU A 85 -12.80 6.38 2.60
CA LEU A 85 -12.47 6.44 1.17
C LEU A 85 -13.62 5.86 0.33
N PHE A 86 -13.95 6.54 -0.77
CA PHE A 86 -14.86 5.96 -1.75
C PHE A 86 -14.16 4.85 -2.56
N ILE A 87 -14.58 3.61 -2.34
CA ILE A 87 -14.14 2.44 -3.12
C ILE A 87 -15.10 2.28 -4.33
N PRO A 88 -14.63 2.46 -5.57
CA PRO A 88 -15.47 2.31 -6.77
C PRO A 88 -15.76 0.84 -7.06
N SER A 89 -16.94 0.56 -7.63
CA SER A 89 -17.32 -0.78 -8.05
C SER A 89 -16.81 -1.12 -9.46
N MET A 90 -16.58 -2.42 -9.70
CA MET A 90 -16.35 -2.97 -11.05
C MET A 90 -17.65 -3.37 -11.76
N LEU A 91 -18.80 -3.30 -11.07
CA LEU A 91 -20.11 -3.60 -11.65
C LEU A 91 -20.57 -2.46 -12.57
N ARG A 92 -21.22 -2.83 -13.68
CA ARG A 92 -21.79 -1.88 -14.64
C ARG A 92 -22.79 -0.97 -13.95
N VAL A 93 -22.63 0.34 -14.13
CA VAL A 93 -23.59 1.32 -13.61
C VAL A 93 -24.83 1.36 -14.52
N PRO A 94 -26.06 1.32 -13.97
CA PRO A 94 -27.28 1.54 -14.74
C PRO A 94 -27.30 2.91 -15.46
N PRO A 95 -27.77 2.99 -16.73
CA PRO A 95 -27.86 4.27 -17.46
C PRO A 95 -28.67 5.36 -16.74
N SER A 96 -29.69 4.98 -15.97
CA SER A 96 -30.53 5.91 -15.18
C SER A 96 -29.76 6.70 -14.12
N LEU A 97 -28.61 6.21 -13.64
CA LEU A 97 -27.75 6.97 -12.72
C LEU A 97 -26.82 7.94 -13.46
N LYS A 98 -26.48 7.65 -14.71
CA LYS A 98 -25.60 8.45 -15.57
C LYS A 98 -26.34 9.63 -16.18
N MET A 99 -27.52 9.34 -16.73
CA MET A 99 -28.34 10.27 -17.49
C MET A 99 -29.30 11.09 -16.59
N PRO A 100 -29.96 12.13 -17.15
CA PRO A 100 -31.16 12.72 -16.56
C PRO A 100 -32.30 11.70 -16.49
N GLU A 101 -33.19 11.83 -15.50
CA GLU A 101 -34.13 10.77 -15.06
C GLU A 101 -35.17 10.30 -16.09
N ASN A 102 -35.31 10.99 -17.23
CA ASN A 102 -36.27 10.66 -18.28
C ASN A 102 -35.64 10.51 -19.69
N MET A 103 -34.32 10.36 -19.79
CA MET A 103 -33.61 10.27 -21.07
C MET A 103 -33.14 8.83 -21.34
N GLN A 104 -33.56 8.27 -22.48
CA GLN A 104 -32.99 7.02 -22.99
C GLN A 104 -31.65 7.28 -23.68
N PRO A 105 -30.71 6.31 -23.66
CA PRO A 105 -29.48 6.38 -24.45
C PRO A 105 -29.78 6.61 -25.93
N ARG A 106 -29.17 7.64 -26.53
CA ARG A 106 -29.29 7.99 -27.95
C ARG A 106 -27.92 7.86 -28.62
N PHE A 107 -27.82 6.97 -29.60
CA PHE A 107 -26.60 6.76 -30.38
C PHE A 107 -26.65 7.61 -31.65
N LEU A 108 -25.72 8.56 -31.77
CA LEU A 108 -25.58 9.42 -32.96
C LEU A 108 -25.25 8.62 -34.24
N GLU A 109 -24.58 7.49 -34.08
CA GLU A 109 -24.24 6.54 -35.16
C GLU A 109 -25.49 5.93 -35.81
N ASP A 110 -26.53 5.60 -35.03
CA ASP A 110 -27.80 5.06 -35.54
C ASP A 110 -28.58 6.10 -36.38
N GLU A 111 -28.30 7.38 -36.17
CA GLU A 111 -28.88 8.50 -36.92
C GLU A 111 -28.05 8.90 -38.15
N GLY A 112 -26.92 8.22 -38.40
CA GLY A 112 -26.03 8.48 -39.53
C GLY A 112 -24.96 9.54 -39.28
N PHE A 113 -24.77 10.01 -38.04
CA PHE A 113 -23.64 10.88 -37.70
C PHE A 113 -22.38 10.05 -37.41
N TYR A 114 -21.24 10.51 -37.94
CA TYR A 114 -19.95 9.87 -37.67
C TYR A 114 -19.29 10.47 -36.41
N THR A 115 -19.33 9.72 -35.30
CA THR A 115 -18.71 10.12 -34.01
C THR A 115 -17.20 9.86 -33.95
N GLY A 116 -16.69 8.93 -34.76
CA GLY A 116 -15.31 8.42 -34.70
C GLY A 116 -15.13 7.28 -33.68
N GLU A 117 -14.11 6.44 -33.90
CA GLU A 117 -13.83 5.28 -33.05
C GLU A 117 -13.33 5.69 -31.65
N ARG A 118 -13.81 5.01 -30.61
CA ARG A 118 -13.40 5.28 -29.22
C ARG A 118 -12.17 4.45 -28.82
N PRO A 119 -11.29 4.98 -27.94
CA PRO A 119 -10.17 4.21 -27.40
C PRO A 119 -10.62 2.92 -26.72
N VAL A 120 -10.03 1.79 -27.10
CA VAL A 120 -10.33 0.48 -26.50
C VAL A 120 -9.86 0.47 -25.04
N VAL A 121 -10.79 0.22 -24.12
CA VAL A 121 -10.55 0.10 -22.69
C VAL A 121 -11.34 -1.09 -22.13
N SER A 122 -10.85 -1.72 -21.06
CA SER A 122 -11.53 -2.88 -20.46
C SER A 122 -12.82 -2.46 -19.75
N LEU A 123 -13.84 -3.33 -19.80
CA LEU A 123 -15.14 -3.08 -19.16
C LEU A 123 -15.03 -2.82 -17.66
N SER A 124 -14.14 -3.51 -16.95
CA SER A 124 -13.87 -3.27 -15.52
C SER A 124 -13.33 -1.86 -15.28
N ASN A 125 -12.42 -1.37 -16.13
CA ASN A 125 -11.86 -0.03 -16.02
C ASN A 125 -12.89 1.04 -16.38
N GLN A 126 -13.75 0.80 -17.38
CA GLN A 126 -14.92 1.65 -17.67
C GLN A 126 -15.80 1.75 -16.43
N ASN A 127 -16.30 0.63 -15.90
CA ASN A 127 -17.20 0.59 -14.75
C ASN A 127 -16.59 1.29 -13.51
N ILE A 128 -15.30 1.08 -13.22
CA ILE A 128 -14.59 1.79 -12.13
C ILE A 128 -14.61 3.30 -12.36
N MET A 129 -14.31 3.76 -13.58
CA MET A 129 -14.29 5.18 -13.92
C MET A 129 -15.69 5.79 -13.88
N GLU A 130 -16.72 5.11 -14.36
CA GLU A 130 -18.12 5.54 -14.26
C GLU A 130 -18.53 5.75 -12.80
N ASN A 131 -18.24 4.78 -11.93
CA ASN A 131 -18.51 4.87 -10.50
C ASN A 131 -17.76 6.03 -9.82
N ARG A 132 -16.50 6.29 -10.20
CA ARG A 132 -15.71 7.43 -9.69
C ARG A 132 -16.31 8.77 -10.12
N ILE A 133 -16.59 8.92 -11.41
CA ILE A 133 -17.14 10.15 -11.99
C ILE A 133 -18.47 10.50 -11.32
N LEU A 134 -19.35 9.53 -11.09
CA LEU A 134 -20.67 9.75 -10.48
C LEU A 134 -20.64 10.22 -9.01
N LYS A 135 -19.51 10.11 -8.31
CA LYS A 135 -19.34 10.69 -6.98
C LYS A 135 -18.86 12.14 -6.99
N GLN A 136 -18.45 12.66 -8.16
CA GLN A 136 -18.07 14.06 -8.30
C GLN A 136 -19.32 14.93 -8.48
N GLU A 137 -19.32 16.12 -7.88
CA GLU A 137 -20.45 17.08 -7.89
C GLU A 137 -21.01 17.40 -9.29
N GLN A 138 -20.16 17.35 -10.32
CA GLN A 138 -20.54 17.57 -11.72
C GLN A 138 -20.32 16.33 -12.61
N GLY A 139 -20.28 15.14 -12.00
CA GLY A 139 -20.00 13.86 -12.66
C GLY A 139 -20.86 13.57 -13.87
N LYS A 140 -22.17 13.86 -13.79
CA LYS A 140 -23.12 13.60 -14.89
C LYS A 140 -22.76 14.31 -16.21
N LYS A 141 -21.99 15.41 -16.18
CA LYS A 141 -21.55 16.14 -17.38
C LYS A 141 -20.47 15.42 -18.20
N TRP A 142 -19.87 14.36 -17.65
CA TRP A 142 -18.87 13.54 -18.35
C TRP A 142 -19.47 12.36 -19.11
N PHE A 143 -20.79 12.22 -19.12
CA PHE A 143 -21.51 11.22 -19.90
C PHE A 143 -22.14 11.86 -21.14
N GLY A 144 -22.07 11.17 -22.27
CA GLY A 144 -22.77 11.57 -23.49
C GLY A 144 -24.22 11.12 -23.51
N ASP A 145 -24.96 11.54 -24.54
CA ASP A 145 -26.37 11.15 -24.77
C ASP A 145 -26.57 9.63 -24.87
N ASP A 146 -25.51 8.88 -25.17
CA ASP A 146 -25.46 7.42 -25.26
C ASP A 146 -25.23 6.71 -23.91
N GLY A 147 -25.10 7.48 -22.81
CA GLY A 147 -24.84 6.95 -21.48
C GLY A 147 -23.44 6.36 -21.28
N GLN A 148 -22.47 6.67 -22.16
CA GLN A 148 -21.06 6.32 -21.99
C GLN A 148 -20.23 7.55 -21.61
N ILE A 149 -19.01 7.32 -21.10
CA ILE A 149 -18.08 8.42 -20.78
C ILE A 149 -17.64 9.11 -22.08
N LEU A 150 -17.69 10.44 -22.09
CA LEU A 150 -17.18 11.28 -23.18
C LEU A 150 -15.68 11.03 -23.37
N ALA A 151 -15.31 10.51 -24.55
CA ALA A 151 -13.94 10.19 -24.92
C ALA A 151 -13.63 10.71 -26.33
N LEU A 152 -12.45 11.31 -26.50
CA LEU A 152 -11.93 11.68 -27.82
C LEU A 152 -11.33 10.43 -28.51
N PRO A 153 -11.48 10.28 -29.84
CA PRO A 153 -10.90 9.15 -30.58
C PRO A 153 -9.39 8.99 -30.39
N ASN A 154 -8.65 10.12 -30.38
CA ASN A 154 -7.26 10.15 -29.95
C ASN A 154 -7.16 10.90 -28.61
N PRO A 155 -6.84 10.23 -27.49
CA PRO A 155 -6.69 10.87 -26.19
C PRO A 155 -5.35 11.62 -26.05
N VAL A 156 -4.41 11.43 -26.98
CA VAL A 156 -3.08 12.05 -26.94
C VAL A 156 -3.13 13.43 -27.58
N LYS A 157 -2.69 14.46 -26.85
CA LYS A 157 -2.48 15.80 -27.41
C LYS A 157 -1.30 15.78 -28.37
N GLN A 158 -1.50 16.33 -29.57
CA GLN A 158 -0.44 16.49 -30.58
C GLN A 158 0.67 17.45 -30.13
N SER A 159 0.35 18.41 -29.25
CA SER A 159 1.31 19.35 -28.66
C SER A 159 1.79 18.88 -27.28
N LEU A 160 3.11 18.90 -27.08
CA LEU A 160 3.74 18.68 -25.78
C LEU A 160 3.30 19.78 -24.81
N THR A 161 2.37 19.45 -23.93
CA THR A 161 1.86 20.37 -22.91
C THR A 161 2.49 20.03 -21.57
N ARG A 162 3.41 20.87 -21.06
CA ARG A 162 3.83 20.78 -19.66
C ARG A 162 2.59 20.98 -18.78
N PRO A 163 2.30 20.11 -17.80
CA PRO A 163 1.19 20.35 -16.88
C PRO A 163 1.41 21.70 -16.16
N PRO A 164 0.34 22.49 -15.93
CA PRO A 164 0.46 23.77 -15.27
C PRO A 164 1.07 23.57 -13.87
N LEU A 165 2.05 24.41 -13.54
CA LEU A 165 2.59 24.44 -12.18
C LEU A 165 1.54 25.06 -11.27
N PHE A 166 0.85 24.22 -10.49
CA PHE A 166 -0.02 24.65 -9.42
C PHE A 166 0.83 25.19 -8.27
N LEU A 167 1.29 26.44 -8.41
CA LEU A 167 1.93 27.17 -7.33
C LEU A 167 0.89 27.41 -6.23
N THR A 168 0.90 26.55 -5.21
CA THR A 168 0.11 26.76 -4.01
C THR A 168 0.59 28.06 -3.36
N LYS A 169 -0.33 29.02 -3.15
CA LYS A 169 -0.01 30.32 -2.53
C LYS A 169 0.57 30.23 -1.11
N GLY A 170 0.65 29.04 -0.52
CA GLY A 170 1.28 28.76 0.77
C GLY A 170 2.76 28.36 0.72
N ASN A 171 3.32 27.99 -0.45
CA ASN A 171 4.74 27.62 -0.57
C ASN A 171 5.65 28.85 -0.77
N GLN A 172 5.44 29.88 0.06
CA GLN A 172 6.54 30.78 0.47
C GLN A 172 7.39 30.07 1.53
N GLU A 173 7.97 28.93 1.14
CA GLU A 173 9.11 28.39 1.86
C GLU A 173 10.29 29.33 1.54
N SER A 174 10.55 30.21 2.51
CA SER A 174 11.81 30.84 2.93
C SER A 174 13.01 30.83 1.98
N ASP A 175 13.84 31.89 2.05
CA ASP A 175 15.03 32.19 1.23
C ASP A 175 16.19 31.14 1.31
N LEU A 176 15.89 29.87 1.08
CA LEU A 176 16.80 28.73 1.11
C LEU A 176 17.61 28.68 -0.18
N VAL A 177 18.70 29.45 -0.21
CA VAL A 177 19.69 29.39 -1.29
C VAL A 177 20.50 28.10 -1.18
N ILE A 178 20.40 27.23 -2.19
CA ILE A 178 21.18 26.00 -2.27
C ILE A 178 22.58 26.31 -2.84
N PHE A 179 23.63 26.02 -2.08
CA PHE A 179 25.03 26.13 -2.53
C PHE A 179 25.66 24.75 -2.64
N TYR A 180 26.30 24.44 -3.77
CA TYR A 180 27.05 23.20 -3.96
C TYR A 180 28.51 23.38 -3.55
N LYS A 181 28.99 22.58 -2.60
CA LYS A 181 30.42 22.49 -2.24
C LYS A 181 30.98 21.16 -2.71
N LYS A 182 32.06 21.18 -3.49
CA LYS A 182 32.77 19.96 -3.92
C LYS A 182 33.61 19.42 -2.76
N ALA A 183 33.61 18.11 -2.56
CA ALA A 183 34.51 17.47 -1.60
C ALA A 183 35.98 17.67 -2.01
N LEU A 184 36.84 17.97 -1.04
CA LEU A 184 38.29 17.91 -1.21
C LEU A 184 38.75 16.45 -1.04
N LYS A 185 39.86 16.11 -1.70
CA LYS A 185 40.48 14.79 -1.72
C LYS A 185 41.74 14.79 -0.84
#